data_AF-A0A158KVK6-F1
#
_entry.id   AF-A0A158KVK6-F1
#
_cell.length_a   1.000
_cell.length_b   1.000
_cell.length_c   1.000
_cell.angle_alpha   90.00
_cell.angle_beta   90.00
_cell.angle_gamma   90.00
#
_symmetry.space_group_name_H-M   'P 1'
#
loop_
_entity.id
_entity.type
_entity.pdbx_description
1 polymer ?
#
loop_
_entity_poly.entity_id
_entity_poly.type
_entity_poly.pdbx_seq_one_letter_code
_entity_poly.pdbx_strand_id
1 'polypeptide(L)'
;MTQNIRIAAADAPGVGERRLRFVDGRSVVLFNVEGVIHAIDNSCPHNGASLANGRLDGHVLQCPAHGLRFDLVSGCVVGAPGMCLTKLAVDTSSQD
;
A
#
# COMPACT_ATOMS: atom_id res chain seq x y z
N MET A 1 -4.93 -8.94 11.84
CA MET A 1 -5.00 -7.68 12.62
C MET A 1 -4.44 -6.57 11.76
N THR A 2 -5.23 -5.55 11.45
CA THR A 2 -4.75 -4.35 10.76
C THR A 2 -3.95 -3.52 11.75
N GLN A 3 -2.75 -3.09 11.36
CA GLN A 3 -1.92 -2.23 12.20
C GLN A 3 -2.10 -0.78 11.76
N ASN A 4 -2.09 0.16 12.72
CA ASN A 4 -2.24 1.57 12.43
C ASN A 4 -0.87 2.23 12.30
N ILE A 5 -0.73 3.12 11.33
CA ILE A 5 0.42 4.01 11.18
C ILE A 5 -0.06 5.45 11.22
N ARG A 6 0.77 6.34 11.77
CA ARG A 6 0.56 7.77 11.73
C ARG A 6 1.49 8.39 10.69
N ILE A 7 0.94 9.26 9.86
CA ILE A 7 1.70 10.07 8.90
C ILE A 7 1.25 11.52 9.00
N ALA A 8 2.14 12.47 8.70
CA ALA A 8 1.70 13.86 8.56
C ALA A 8 0.75 13.99 7.35
N ALA A 9 -0.21 14.92 7.41
CA ALA A 9 -1.09 15.19 6.28
C ALA A 9 -0.30 15.56 5.00
N ALA A 10 0.81 16.29 5.15
CA ALA A 10 1.71 16.64 4.06
C ALA A 10 2.40 15.43 3.41
N ASP A 11 2.42 14.26 4.08
CA ASP A 11 3.00 13.02 3.58
C ASP A 11 2.00 12.15 2.79
N ALA A 12 0.70 12.45 2.87
CA ALA A 12 -0.29 11.76 2.08
C ALA A 12 -0.11 12.04 0.56
N PRO A 13 -0.25 11.04 -0.31
CA PRO A 13 -0.25 11.25 -1.77
C PRO A 13 -1.50 12.03 -2.22
N GLY A 14 -1.34 12.87 -3.24
CA GLY A 14 -2.47 13.47 -3.97
C GLY A 14 -3.24 12.41 -4.76
N VAL A 15 -4.44 12.72 -5.24
CA VAL A 15 -5.28 11.77 -5.99
C VAL A 15 -4.54 11.25 -7.24
N GLY A 16 -4.49 9.93 -7.41
CA GLY A 16 -3.77 9.27 -8.50
C GLY A 16 -2.26 9.11 -8.25
N GLU A 17 -1.75 9.63 -7.14
CA GLU A 17 -0.35 9.51 -6.77
C GLU A 17 -0.10 8.35 -5.80
N ARG A 18 1.19 8.03 -5.64
CA ARG A 18 1.69 7.13 -4.60
C ARG A 18 2.86 7.79 -3.87
N ARG A 19 3.12 7.36 -2.64
CA ARG A 19 4.29 7.78 -1.88
C ARG A 19 4.88 6.63 -1.08
N LEU A 20 6.20 6.50 -1.13
CA LEU A 20 6.97 5.63 -0.26
C LEU A 20 7.34 6.39 1.02
N ARG A 21 7.12 5.78 2.18
CA ARG A 21 7.48 6.34 3.48
C ARG A 21 8.16 5.30 4.36
N PHE A 22 8.92 5.80 5.32
CA PHE A 22 9.47 5.00 6.39
C PHE A 22 8.83 5.45 7.70
N VAL A 23 8.05 4.57 8.32
CA VAL A 23 7.25 4.86 9.53
C VAL A 23 7.46 3.72 10.51
N ASP A 24 7.82 4.03 11.75
CA ASP A 24 8.02 3.05 12.83
C ASP A 24 8.93 1.86 12.44
N GLY A 25 10.01 2.13 11.69
CA GLY A 25 10.95 1.10 11.25
C GLY A 25 10.51 0.32 10.00
N ARG A 26 9.41 0.70 9.34
CA ARG A 26 8.81 -0.02 8.22
C ARG A 26 8.79 0.82 6.96
N SER A 27 9.08 0.18 5.83
CA SER A 27 8.86 0.77 4.51
C SER A 27 7.40 0.55 4.11
N VAL A 28 6.66 1.63 3.89
CA VAL A 28 5.23 1.65 3.59
C VAL A 28 4.98 2.35 2.26
N VAL A 29 4.10 1.78 1.43
CA VAL A 29 3.60 2.45 0.23
C VAL A 29 2.18 2.92 0.47
N LEU A 30 1.97 4.22 0.28
CA LEU A 30 0.67 4.89 0.28
C LEU A 30 0.24 5.07 -1.17
N PHE A 31 -1.01 4.72 -1.48
CA PHE A 31 -1.66 4.98 -2.76
C PHE A 31 -2.90 5.81 -2.51
N ASN A 32 -3.16 6.81 -3.36
CA ASN A 32 -4.43 7.51 -3.37
C ASN A 32 -5.19 7.13 -4.64
N VAL A 33 -6.14 6.21 -4.50
CA VAL A 33 -6.99 5.76 -5.60
C VAL A 33 -8.33 6.46 -5.45
N GLU A 34 -8.62 7.39 -6.36
CA GLU A 34 -9.91 8.11 -6.41
C GLU A 34 -10.28 8.82 -5.10
N GLY A 35 -9.29 9.36 -4.38
CA GLY A 35 -9.49 10.04 -3.09
C GLY A 35 -9.41 9.12 -1.87
N VAL A 36 -9.29 7.81 -2.07
CA VAL A 36 -9.17 6.82 -0.99
C VAL A 36 -7.70 6.44 -0.79
N ILE A 37 -7.22 6.59 0.44
CA ILE A 37 -5.86 6.19 0.81
C ILE A 37 -5.81 4.68 1.12
N HIS A 38 -4.95 3.98 0.40
CA HIS A 38 -4.58 2.60 0.66
C HIS A 38 -3.12 2.55 1.12
N ALA A 39 -2.85 1.94 2.27
CA ALA A 39 -1.51 1.76 2.79
C ALA A 39 -1.16 0.28 2.94
N ILE A 40 0.04 -0.08 2.51
CA ILE A 40 0.56 -1.44 2.59
C ILE A 40 2.04 -1.43 2.99
N ASP A 41 2.51 -2.53 3.57
CA ASP A 41 3.96 -2.77 3.62
C ASP A 41 4.53 -2.77 2.20
N ASN A 42 5.71 -2.18 2.04
CA ASN A 42 6.48 -2.19 0.79
C ASN A 42 7.20 -3.53 0.59
N SER A 43 6.49 -4.64 0.76
CA SER A 43 7.03 -5.99 0.68
C SER A 43 6.00 -6.92 0.08
N CYS A 44 6.30 -7.47 -1.08
CA CYS A 44 5.46 -8.44 -1.74
C CYS A 44 5.36 -9.71 -0.87
N PRO A 45 4.16 -10.17 -0.49
CA PRO A 45 3.98 -11.33 0.38
C PRO A 45 4.47 -12.64 -0.26
N HIS A 46 4.78 -12.64 -1.55
CA HIS A 46 5.37 -13.79 -2.24
C HIS A 46 6.86 -13.99 -1.89
N ASN A 47 7.68 -12.95 -2.05
CA ASN A 47 9.15 -13.08 -1.86
C ASN A 47 9.82 -11.74 -1.54
N GLY A 48 9.15 -10.85 -0.82
CA GLY A 48 9.74 -9.63 -0.24
C GLY A 48 10.06 -8.49 -1.21
N ALA A 49 9.80 -8.64 -2.50
CA ALA A 49 10.09 -7.59 -3.49
C ALA A 49 9.36 -6.28 -3.18
N SER A 50 10.05 -5.15 -3.39
CA SER A 50 9.45 -3.81 -3.25
C SER A 50 8.24 -3.65 -4.18
N LEU A 51 7.15 -3.15 -3.61
CA LEU A 51 5.89 -2.86 -4.31
C LEU A 51 5.75 -1.39 -4.71
N ALA A 52 6.64 -0.52 -4.22
CA ALA A 52 6.61 0.93 -4.45
C ALA A 52 6.56 1.30 -5.93
N ASN A 53 7.24 0.53 -6.78
CA ASN A 53 7.32 0.76 -8.23
C ASN A 53 6.41 -0.20 -9.03
N GLY A 54 5.48 -0.89 -8.38
CA GLY A 54 4.53 -1.78 -9.06
C GLY A 54 3.62 -1.02 -10.03
N ARG A 55 3.16 -1.67 -11.10
CA ARG A 55 2.19 -1.03 -12.01
C ARG A 55 0.83 -0.99 -11.31
N LEU A 56 0.21 0.19 -11.26
CA LEU A 56 -1.13 0.37 -10.70
C LEU A 56 -2.12 0.56 -11.85
N ASP A 57 -3.21 -0.20 -11.82
CA ASP A 57 -4.33 -0.12 -12.76
C ASP A 57 -5.63 -0.09 -11.95
N GLY A 58 -6.24 1.09 -11.83
CA GLY A 58 -7.28 1.36 -10.84
C GLY A 58 -6.77 1.08 -9.42
N HIS A 59 -7.40 0.12 -8.75
CA HIS A 59 -6.99 -0.36 -7.42
C HIS A 59 -6.16 -1.67 -7.47
N VAL A 60 -5.78 -2.15 -8.65
CA VAL A 60 -5.00 -3.39 -8.81
C VAL A 60 -3.52 -3.07 -8.98
N LEU A 61 -2.72 -3.47 -8.00
CA LEU A 61 -1.27 -3.33 -7.98
C LEU A 61 -0.59 -4.60 -8.49
N GLN A 62 0.19 -4.48 -9.55
CA GLN A 62 1.03 -5.54 -10.07
C GLN A 62 2.44 -5.44 -9.47
N CYS A 63 2.88 -6.50 -8.79
CA CYS A 63 4.24 -6.64 -8.29
C CYS A 63 5.24 -6.63 -9.47
N PRO A 64 6.27 -5.76 -9.45
CA PRO A 64 7.19 -5.61 -10.58
C PRO A 64 8.12 -6.81 -10.77
N ALA A 65 8.29 -7.66 -9.75
CA ALA A 65 9.21 -8.79 -9.79
C ALA A 65 8.63 -10.03 -10.51
N HIS A 66 7.42 -10.45 -10.14
CA HIS A 66 6.83 -11.72 -10.59
C HIS A 66 5.43 -11.54 -11.23
N GLY A 67 4.95 -10.30 -11.35
CA GLY A 67 3.69 -10.00 -12.03
C GLY A 67 2.42 -10.36 -11.25
N LEU A 68 2.52 -10.85 -10.00
CA LEU A 68 1.35 -11.07 -9.15
C LEU A 68 0.57 -9.78 -8.97
N ARG A 69 -0.76 -9.88 -9.09
CA ARG A 69 -1.69 -8.75 -9.06
C ARG A 69 -2.46 -8.80 -7.75
N PHE A 70 -2.43 -7.71 -7.00
CA PHE A 70 -3.13 -7.58 -5.73
C PHE A 70 -4.16 -6.48 -5.83
N ASP A 71 -5.37 -6.74 -5.36
CA ASP A 71 -6.37 -5.71 -5.19
C ASP A 71 -6.10 -4.94 -3.88
N LEU A 72 -5.91 -3.62 -3.95
CA LEU A 72 -5.68 -2.75 -2.79
C LEU A 72 -6.92 -2.60 -1.88
N VAL A 73 -8.12 -2.89 -2.41
CA VAL A 73 -9.38 -2.85 -1.64
C VAL A 73 -9.44 -4.07 -0.72
N SER A 74 -9.44 -5.28 -1.27
CA SER A 74 -9.40 -6.52 -0.47
C SER A 74 -8.06 -6.76 0.22
N GLY A 75 -6.97 -6.28 -0.37
CA GLY A 75 -5.60 -6.58 0.02
C GLY A 75 -5.06 -7.90 -0.53
N CYS A 76 -5.83 -8.66 -1.30
CA CYS A 76 -5.47 -10.02 -1.68
C CYS A 76 -5.17 -10.16 -3.17
N VAL A 77 -4.50 -11.25 -3.54
CA VAL A 77 -4.20 -11.56 -4.93
C VAL A 77 -5.50 -11.70 -5.74
N VAL A 78 -5.50 -11.18 -6.96
CA VAL A 78 -6.66 -11.22 -7.85
C VAL A 78 -6.83 -12.65 -8.38
N GLY A 79 -8.05 -13.19 -8.27
CA GLY A 79 -8.42 -14.47 -8.89
C GLY A 79 -7.99 -15.74 -8.14
N ALA A 80 -7.36 -15.61 -6.97
CA ALA A 80 -7.06 -16.76 -6.10
C ALA A 80 -7.09 -16.36 -4.62
N PRO A 81 -7.55 -17.23 -3.71
CA PRO A 81 -7.42 -16.99 -2.28
C PRO A 81 -6.01 -17.35 -1.78
N GLY A 82 -5.61 -16.78 -0.62
CA GLY A 82 -4.52 -17.30 0.19
C GLY A 82 -3.23 -16.47 0.25
N MET A 83 -3.11 -15.38 -0.52
CA MET A 83 -1.99 -14.45 -0.42
C MET A 83 -2.48 -13.01 -0.37
N CYS A 84 -2.18 -12.32 0.73
CA CYS A 84 -2.62 -10.95 0.94
C CYS A 84 -1.46 -10.06 1.40
N LEU A 85 -1.54 -8.81 0.99
CA LEU A 85 -0.70 -7.71 1.43
C LEU A 85 -0.93 -7.44 2.92
N THR A 86 0.12 -7.02 3.61
CA THR A 86 -0.04 -6.42 4.93
C THR A 86 -0.62 -5.02 4.75
N LYS A 87 -1.94 -4.88 4.94
CA LYS A 87 -2.63 -3.58 4.92
C LYS A 87 -2.45 -2.84 6.23
N LEU A 88 -2.34 -1.52 6.13
CA LEU A 88 -2.18 -0.60 7.25
C LEU A 88 -3.34 0.40 7.27
N ALA A 89 -3.82 0.72 8.46
CA ALA A 89 -4.74 1.83 8.66
C ALA A 89 -3.91 3.11 8.81
N VAL A 90 -4.29 4.16 8.09
CA VAL A 90 -3.58 5.45 8.12
C VAL A 90 -4.36 6.42 8.96
N ASP A 91 -3.68 6.98 9.95
CA ASP A 91 -4.15 8.14 10.69
C ASP A 91 -3.32 9.36 10.26
N THR A 92 -4.04 10.42 9.87
CA THR A 92 -3.45 11.69 9.39
C THR A 92 -3.68 12.84 10.36
N SER A 93 -4.25 12.58 11.55
CA SER A 93 -4.46 13.63 12.54
C SER A 93 -3.12 14.26 12.90
N SER A 94 -3.02 15.58 12.71
CA SER A 94 -1.87 16.40 13.07
C SER A 94 -1.44 16.09 14.51
N GLN A 95 -0.16 15.82 14.71
CA GLN A 95 0.43 15.90 16.04
C GLN A 95 0.69 17.39 16.27
N ASP A 96 -0.12 18.03 17.13
CA ASP A 96 0.21 19.34 17.69
C ASP A 96 1.53 19.30 18.46
#